data_AF-A0A3R6ZVR5-F1
#
_entry.id   AF-A0A3R6ZVR5-F1
#
_cell.length_a   1.000
_cell.length_b   1.000
_cell.length_c   1.000
_cell.angle_alpha   90.00
_cell.angle_beta   90.00
_cell.angle_gamma   90.00
#
_symmetry.space_group_name_H-M   'P 1'
#
loop_
_entity.id
_entity.type
_entity.pdbx_description
1 polymer ?
#
loop_
_entity_poly.entity_id
_entity_poly.type
_entity_poly.pdbx_seq_one_letter_code
_entity_poly.pdbx_strand_id
1 'polypeptide(L)'
;MKSKHIIRYIIILILTLTAMTGCKQAKPLNQQVAQSNANWYLYQGDANGRGNLMQLHFYSDQTVSVKTISWFNRKSGANLLNFSFGNPTYRLNKDGKEIIINTTPPRMVIALKNSYQETIHGYTLKGYTVTYQGNKWKLGKITHTNAKVAQAYQKKQRHHQAIKVAASDKLGSTLMKHVVDPNQVKAAKTAQLDGKSIAGEYNYRAMQANSRVYGHLSIAENGVFTNTVYIHAPQSKDNPDVDNPVIMQQQTLSGYLTSLYGKLYFKPLNLLKISYFTGGQNIDNPAIKAINLATDTKKYGNNIEQKRWRLEWGKKDLLLYNKDFQPWASADEGDEVAIHLHSTEQSTPKLPEQYNQIYQHYLNLQKHPVASNADLRQYVAAVASKHHSTIAGIGVNINGKFSITQPASNYLGVDRSGQKQAPMQYLALMEPAVLQEKKNAHTVTTPEGEFLIFGISANKLYLLEQPDADSNTVTWAPFRNFPVQLPQANITWN
;
A
#
# COMPACT_ATOMS: atom_id res chain seq x y z
N MET A 1 -86.83 -14.13 -27.52
CA MET A 1 -86.20 -14.78 -26.34
C MET A 1 -84.71 -15.00 -26.60
N LYS A 2 -83.89 -14.59 -25.63
CA LYS A 2 -82.52 -15.06 -25.31
C LYS A 2 -81.36 -14.86 -26.33
N SER A 3 -81.14 -13.63 -26.81
CA SER A 3 -79.86 -13.24 -27.47
C SER A 3 -78.83 -12.62 -26.48
N LYS A 4 -79.28 -12.09 -25.33
CA LYS A 4 -78.40 -11.41 -24.36
C LYS A 4 -77.51 -12.34 -23.51
N HIS A 5 -77.81 -13.64 -23.46
CA HIS A 5 -76.99 -14.60 -22.70
C HIS A 5 -75.86 -15.17 -23.54
N ILE A 6 -76.04 -15.36 -24.86
CA ILE A 6 -75.00 -15.90 -25.75
C ILE A 6 -73.80 -14.92 -25.84
N ILE A 7 -74.08 -13.61 -25.91
CA ILE A 7 -73.01 -12.59 -25.92
C ILE A 7 -72.26 -12.54 -24.58
N ARG A 8 -72.95 -12.72 -23.44
CA ARG A 8 -72.28 -12.78 -22.13
C ARG A 8 -71.42 -14.04 -21.96
N TYR A 9 -71.85 -15.19 -22.50
CA TYR A 9 -71.02 -16.40 -22.48
C TYR A 9 -69.84 -16.31 -23.43
N ILE A 10 -69.98 -15.70 -24.61
CA ILE A 10 -68.85 -15.47 -25.54
C ILE A 10 -67.83 -14.50 -24.94
N ILE A 11 -68.25 -13.43 -24.28
CA ILE A 11 -67.34 -12.47 -23.64
C ILE A 11 -66.60 -13.12 -22.45
N ILE A 12 -67.28 -13.95 -21.63
CA ILE A 12 -66.64 -14.67 -20.53
C ILE A 12 -65.70 -15.79 -21.03
N LEU A 13 -66.03 -16.44 -22.15
CA LEU A 13 -65.17 -17.44 -22.78
C LEU A 13 -63.91 -16.80 -23.41
N ILE A 14 -64.05 -15.63 -24.03
CA ILE A 14 -62.91 -14.87 -24.59
C ILE A 14 -62.02 -14.33 -23.46
N LEU A 15 -62.59 -13.83 -22.35
CA LEU A 15 -61.82 -13.37 -21.19
C LEU A 15 -61.09 -14.51 -20.46
N THR A 16 -61.66 -15.72 -20.40
CA THR A 16 -60.98 -16.89 -19.80
C THR A 16 -59.94 -17.52 -20.75
N LEU A 17 -60.13 -17.47 -22.07
CA LEU A 17 -59.10 -17.88 -23.05
C LEU A 17 -57.92 -16.90 -23.12
N THR A 18 -58.14 -15.59 -22.92
CA THR A 18 -57.02 -14.61 -22.84
C THR A 18 -56.25 -14.65 -21.52
N ALA A 19 -56.79 -15.28 -20.47
CA ALA A 19 -56.09 -15.47 -19.21
C ALA A 19 -55.14 -16.69 -19.20
N MET A 20 -55.15 -17.53 -20.24
CA MET A 20 -54.28 -18.72 -20.35
C MET A 20 -53.16 -18.60 -21.41
N THR A 21 -53.07 -17.51 -22.14
CA THR A 21 -51.95 -17.27 -23.07
C THR A 21 -51.03 -16.18 -22.55
N GLY A 22 -50.06 -16.55 -21.72
CA GLY A 22 -48.92 -15.67 -21.45
C GLY A 22 -48.32 -15.66 -20.05
N CYS A 23 -48.63 -16.60 -19.16
CA CYS A 23 -47.64 -16.98 -18.15
C CYS A 23 -46.46 -17.62 -18.90
N LYS A 24 -45.54 -16.79 -19.43
CA LYS A 24 -44.18 -17.28 -19.70
C LYS A 24 -43.73 -17.85 -18.37
N GLN A 25 -43.69 -19.18 -18.28
CA GLN A 25 -42.92 -19.86 -17.25
C GLN A 25 -41.63 -19.07 -17.12
N ALA A 26 -41.36 -18.54 -15.93
CA ALA A 26 -40.09 -17.89 -15.64
C ALA A 26 -39.04 -18.93 -16.00
N LYS A 27 -38.42 -18.77 -17.18
CA LYS A 27 -37.32 -19.63 -17.61
C LYS A 27 -36.36 -19.61 -16.42
N PRO A 28 -35.96 -20.77 -15.87
CA PRO A 28 -34.91 -20.76 -14.87
C PRO A 28 -33.74 -20.03 -15.52
N LEU A 29 -33.44 -18.86 -14.97
CA LEU A 29 -32.53 -17.88 -15.56
C LEU A 29 -31.10 -18.31 -15.23
N ASN A 30 -30.80 -19.59 -15.47
CA ASN A 30 -29.47 -20.17 -15.46
C ASN A 30 -28.81 -19.77 -16.77
N GLN A 31 -28.71 -18.48 -17.03
CA GLN A 31 -27.82 -17.97 -18.05
C GLN A 31 -26.41 -18.10 -17.46
N GLN A 32 -25.74 -19.16 -17.88
CA GLN A 32 -24.30 -19.31 -17.77
C GLN A 32 -23.66 -17.97 -18.11
N VAL A 33 -22.73 -17.47 -17.27
CA VAL A 33 -21.99 -16.27 -17.63
C VAL A 33 -21.22 -16.60 -18.89
N ALA A 34 -21.69 -16.07 -20.03
CA ALA A 34 -21.01 -16.21 -21.29
C ALA A 34 -19.62 -15.60 -21.13
N GLN A 35 -18.60 -16.30 -21.61
CA GLN A 35 -17.25 -15.74 -21.70
C GLN A 35 -17.35 -14.40 -22.43
N SER A 36 -16.88 -13.35 -21.77
CA SER A 36 -17.14 -11.98 -22.18
C SER A 36 -15.91 -11.15 -21.81
N ASN A 37 -15.26 -10.57 -22.82
CA ASN A 37 -14.22 -9.56 -22.64
C ASN A 37 -14.74 -8.21 -22.10
N ALA A 38 -16.04 -8.10 -21.80
CA ALA A 38 -16.62 -6.94 -21.15
C ALA A 38 -16.42 -6.97 -19.64
N ASN A 39 -16.27 -5.78 -19.05
CA ASN A 39 -16.22 -5.59 -17.61
C ASN A 39 -17.59 -5.87 -16.96
N TRP A 40 -17.57 -6.70 -15.92
CA TRP A 40 -18.67 -6.88 -14.99
C TRP A 40 -18.37 -6.17 -13.68
N TYR A 41 -19.40 -5.85 -12.93
CA TYR A 41 -19.31 -5.09 -11.69
C TYR A 41 -20.06 -5.83 -10.58
N LEU A 42 -19.38 -6.14 -9.49
CA LEU A 42 -19.94 -6.73 -8.28
C LEU A 42 -20.11 -5.63 -7.22
N TYR A 43 -21.33 -5.42 -6.72
CA TYR A 43 -21.61 -4.32 -5.78
C TYR A 43 -22.75 -4.58 -4.78
N GLN A 44 -22.78 -3.79 -3.72
CA GLN A 44 -23.88 -3.74 -2.74
C GLN A 44 -24.52 -2.36 -2.66
N GLY A 45 -25.79 -2.30 -2.26
CA GLY A 45 -26.56 -1.06 -2.10
C GLY A 45 -26.55 -0.19 -3.35
N ASP A 46 -26.29 1.11 -3.17
CA ASP A 46 -26.23 2.11 -4.26
C ASP A 46 -24.86 2.19 -4.95
N ALA A 47 -24.03 1.14 -4.85
CA ALA A 47 -22.68 1.06 -5.41
C ALA A 47 -21.72 2.17 -4.91
N ASN A 48 -21.93 2.64 -3.68
CA ASN A 48 -21.14 3.70 -3.04
C ASN A 48 -20.23 3.13 -1.93
N GLY A 49 -18.98 3.60 -1.89
CA GLY A 49 -18.00 3.31 -0.82
C GLY A 49 -16.87 2.37 -1.24
N ARG A 50 -15.67 2.56 -0.66
CA ARG A 50 -14.53 1.65 -0.86
C ARG A 50 -14.88 0.26 -0.31
N GLY A 51 -14.73 -0.77 -1.14
CA GLY A 51 -15.03 -2.16 -0.78
C GLY A 51 -16.43 -2.65 -1.18
N ASN A 52 -17.33 -1.74 -1.56
CA ASN A 52 -18.70 -2.08 -1.97
C ASN A 52 -18.88 -2.21 -3.48
N LEU A 53 -17.81 -2.03 -4.26
CA LEU A 53 -17.82 -2.13 -5.72
C LEU A 53 -16.49 -2.71 -6.23
N MET A 54 -16.59 -3.75 -7.06
CA MET A 54 -15.46 -4.43 -7.69
C MET A 54 -15.72 -4.57 -9.18
N GLN A 55 -14.70 -4.35 -10.00
CA GLN A 55 -14.70 -4.62 -11.43
C GLN A 55 -14.07 -5.98 -11.69
N LEU A 56 -14.74 -6.78 -12.51
CA LEU A 56 -14.36 -8.13 -12.92
C LEU A 56 -14.21 -8.12 -14.45
N HIS A 57 -12.97 -8.19 -14.95
CA HIS A 57 -12.69 -8.31 -16.38
C HIS A 57 -12.40 -9.76 -16.71
N PHE A 58 -13.32 -10.47 -17.35
CA PHE A 58 -13.11 -11.86 -17.75
C PHE A 58 -12.39 -11.92 -19.11
N TYR A 59 -11.28 -12.65 -19.17
CA TYR A 59 -10.54 -12.90 -20.41
C TYR A 59 -10.98 -14.23 -21.04
N SER A 60 -10.63 -14.42 -22.32
CA SER A 60 -10.95 -15.62 -23.09
C SER A 60 -10.23 -16.88 -22.60
N ASP A 61 -9.05 -16.72 -21.99
CA ASP A 61 -8.21 -17.80 -21.43
C ASP A 61 -8.63 -18.25 -20.02
N GLN A 62 -9.85 -17.88 -19.59
CA GLN A 62 -10.39 -18.15 -18.24
C GLN A 62 -9.64 -17.41 -17.10
N THR A 63 -8.82 -16.40 -17.42
CA THR A 63 -8.35 -15.45 -16.41
C THR A 63 -9.37 -14.34 -16.15
N VAL A 64 -9.29 -13.71 -14.99
CA VAL A 64 -10.09 -12.56 -14.57
C VAL A 64 -9.15 -11.52 -14.01
N SER A 65 -9.26 -10.26 -14.40
CA SER A 65 -8.70 -9.18 -13.60
C SER A 65 -9.75 -8.71 -12.61
N VAL A 66 -9.47 -8.79 -11.32
CA VAL A 66 -10.36 -8.29 -10.28
C VAL A 66 -9.79 -6.97 -9.77
N LYS A 67 -10.62 -5.93 -9.72
CA LYS A 67 -10.15 -4.59 -9.37
C LYS A 67 -11.13 -3.89 -8.46
N THR A 68 -10.68 -3.46 -7.28
CA THR A 68 -11.53 -2.71 -6.36
C THR A 68 -11.64 -1.28 -6.88
N ILE A 69 -12.87 -0.78 -6.99
CA ILE A 69 -13.15 0.56 -7.49
C ILE A 69 -14.15 1.25 -6.55
N SER A 70 -14.16 2.58 -6.56
CA SER A 70 -15.08 3.37 -5.72
C SER A 70 -16.32 3.85 -6.47
N TRP A 71 -16.34 3.73 -7.80
CA TRP A 71 -17.48 4.09 -8.67
C TRP A 71 -17.30 3.47 -10.08
N PHE A 72 -18.39 3.34 -10.85
CA PHE A 72 -18.41 2.71 -12.19
C PHE A 72 -17.58 3.47 -13.23
N ASN A 73 -16.43 2.94 -13.66
CA ASN A 73 -15.55 3.68 -14.57
C ASN A 73 -14.53 2.84 -15.37
N ARG A 74 -13.68 3.55 -16.13
CA ARG A 74 -12.47 3.03 -16.80
C ARG A 74 -11.15 3.33 -16.06
N LYS A 75 -11.13 4.17 -15.02
CA LYS A 75 -9.92 4.56 -14.26
C LYS A 75 -9.99 4.00 -12.83
N SER A 76 -9.42 2.83 -12.65
CA SER A 76 -9.78 1.94 -11.55
C SER A 76 -8.69 1.86 -10.46
N GLY A 77 -9.06 1.39 -9.25
CA GLY A 77 -8.24 1.33 -8.03
C GLY A 77 -7.20 0.20 -7.95
N ALA A 78 -7.05 -0.47 -6.80
CA ALA A 78 -6.05 -1.53 -6.64
C ALA A 78 -6.46 -2.83 -7.36
N ASN A 79 -5.54 -3.41 -8.13
CA ASN A 79 -5.70 -4.73 -8.74
C ASN A 79 -5.55 -5.82 -7.68
N LEU A 80 -6.48 -6.77 -7.66
CA LEU A 80 -6.39 -8.00 -6.88
C LEU A 80 -5.79 -9.08 -7.78
N LEU A 81 -4.54 -9.43 -7.50
CA LEU A 81 -3.79 -10.50 -8.18
C LEU A 81 -3.95 -11.82 -7.42
N ASN A 82 -3.68 -12.94 -8.10
CA ASN A 82 -3.56 -14.25 -7.45
C ASN A 82 -2.24 -14.37 -6.67
N PHE A 83 -2.02 -15.50 -6.02
CA PHE A 83 -0.82 -15.77 -5.22
C PHE A 83 0.50 -15.75 -6.02
N SER A 84 0.44 -15.80 -7.36
CA SER A 84 1.58 -15.70 -8.28
C SER A 84 1.71 -14.32 -8.93
N PHE A 85 1.02 -13.29 -8.40
CA PHE A 85 0.99 -11.94 -8.95
C PHE A 85 0.45 -11.85 -10.39
N GLY A 86 -0.31 -12.84 -10.84
CA GLY A 86 -1.03 -12.84 -12.12
C GLY A 86 -2.52 -12.50 -11.97
N ASN A 87 -3.22 -12.34 -13.09
CA ASN A 87 -4.70 -12.31 -13.09
C ASN A 87 -5.24 -13.63 -12.50
N PRO A 88 -6.18 -13.61 -11.54
CA PRO A 88 -6.81 -14.84 -11.06
C PRO A 88 -7.51 -15.62 -12.18
N THR A 89 -7.71 -16.92 -11.99
CA THR A 89 -8.52 -17.73 -12.92
C THR A 89 -9.93 -17.92 -12.40
N TYR A 90 -10.92 -18.03 -13.28
CA TYR A 90 -12.29 -18.38 -12.89
C TYR A 90 -12.72 -19.70 -13.48
N ARG A 91 -13.60 -20.40 -12.77
CA ARG A 91 -14.33 -21.54 -13.27
C ARG A 91 -15.77 -21.49 -12.80
N LEU A 92 -16.64 -22.18 -13.53
CA LEU A 92 -18.00 -22.41 -13.10
C LEU A 92 -18.07 -23.70 -12.28
N ASN A 93 -18.97 -23.77 -11.30
CA ASN A 93 -19.31 -25.04 -10.68
C ASN A 93 -20.09 -25.94 -11.68
N LYS A 94 -20.31 -27.22 -11.33
CA LYS A 94 -20.92 -28.21 -12.23
C LYS A 94 -22.29 -27.77 -12.79
N ASP A 95 -23.07 -27.04 -12.00
CA ASP A 95 -24.41 -26.59 -12.37
C ASP A 95 -24.43 -25.19 -13.02
N GLY A 96 -23.28 -24.54 -13.17
CA GLY A 96 -23.16 -23.17 -13.70
C GLY A 96 -23.74 -22.08 -12.81
N LYS A 97 -24.11 -22.40 -11.56
CA LYS A 97 -24.76 -21.50 -10.59
C LYS A 97 -23.78 -20.70 -9.75
N GLU A 98 -22.50 -21.08 -9.73
CA GLU A 98 -21.46 -20.37 -9.00
C GLU A 98 -20.27 -20.06 -9.90
N ILE A 99 -19.78 -18.82 -9.79
CA ILE A 99 -18.50 -18.40 -10.35
C ILE A 99 -17.48 -18.50 -9.23
N ILE A 100 -16.45 -19.33 -9.42
CA ILE A 100 -15.35 -19.53 -8.47
C ILE A 100 -14.11 -18.87 -9.06
N ILE A 101 -13.65 -17.77 -8.45
CA ILE A 101 -12.45 -17.04 -8.83
C ILE A 101 -11.32 -17.40 -7.85
N ASN A 102 -10.23 -17.92 -8.38
CA ASN A 102 -9.03 -18.35 -7.65
C ASN A 102 -8.17 -17.14 -7.23
N THR A 103 -8.72 -16.30 -6.35
CA THR A 103 -7.99 -15.26 -5.62
C THR A 103 -7.11 -15.88 -4.51
N THR A 104 -6.19 -15.11 -3.94
CA THR A 104 -5.52 -15.46 -2.69
C THR A 104 -6.58 -15.88 -1.65
N PRO A 105 -6.42 -17.03 -0.97
CA PRO A 105 -7.43 -17.52 -0.03
C PRO A 105 -7.90 -16.43 0.95
N PRO A 106 -9.23 -16.30 1.16
CA PRO A 106 -10.28 -17.16 0.62
C PRO A 106 -10.59 -16.90 -0.86
N ARG A 107 -10.91 -17.97 -1.60
CA ARG A 107 -11.37 -17.87 -3.00
C ARG A 107 -12.67 -17.05 -3.07
N MET A 108 -12.83 -16.25 -4.12
CA MET A 108 -14.08 -15.52 -4.35
C MET A 108 -15.10 -16.45 -5.00
N VAL A 109 -16.17 -16.79 -4.25
CA VAL A 109 -17.27 -17.63 -4.72
C VAL A 109 -18.54 -16.79 -4.82
N ILE A 110 -19.05 -16.63 -6.03
CA ILE A 110 -20.23 -15.81 -6.33
C ILE A 110 -21.37 -16.74 -6.77
N ALA A 111 -22.39 -16.88 -5.93
CA ALA A 111 -23.57 -17.69 -6.26
C ALA A 111 -24.63 -16.84 -6.97
N LEU A 112 -24.96 -17.19 -8.21
CA LEU A 112 -25.94 -16.50 -9.05
C LEU A 112 -27.37 -16.79 -8.58
N LYS A 113 -28.21 -15.75 -8.54
CA LYS A 113 -29.64 -15.82 -8.20
C LYS A 113 -30.48 -15.24 -9.35
N ASN A 114 -31.37 -14.28 -9.07
CA ASN A 114 -32.30 -13.72 -10.07
C ASN A 114 -31.63 -12.69 -10.96
N SER A 115 -31.96 -12.63 -12.25
CA SER A 115 -31.51 -11.53 -13.11
C SER A 115 -32.15 -10.20 -12.75
N TYR A 116 -31.46 -9.10 -13.02
CA TYR A 116 -32.00 -7.75 -12.92
C TYR A 116 -31.49 -6.85 -14.05
N GLN A 117 -32.18 -5.73 -14.23
CA GLN A 117 -31.69 -4.57 -14.94
C GLN A 117 -32.04 -3.33 -14.12
N GLU A 118 -31.08 -2.45 -13.88
CA GLU A 118 -31.31 -1.22 -13.12
C GLU A 118 -30.40 -0.09 -13.61
N THR A 119 -30.76 1.15 -13.28
CA THR A 119 -29.95 2.33 -13.60
C THR A 119 -29.47 3.00 -12.33
N ILE A 120 -28.15 3.14 -12.19
CA ILE A 120 -27.48 3.76 -11.05
C ILE A 120 -26.58 4.89 -11.57
N HIS A 121 -26.76 6.12 -11.08
CA HIS A 121 -25.88 7.27 -11.36
C HIS A 121 -25.60 7.50 -12.86
N GLY A 122 -26.57 7.22 -13.73
CA GLY A 122 -26.43 7.34 -15.19
C GLY A 122 -25.89 6.09 -15.91
N TYR A 123 -25.64 4.99 -15.21
CA TYR A 123 -25.22 3.70 -15.78
C TYR A 123 -26.35 2.68 -15.68
N THR A 124 -26.76 2.11 -16.81
CA THR A 124 -27.73 0.99 -16.82
C THR A 124 -26.97 -0.33 -16.78
N LEU A 125 -27.11 -1.07 -15.68
CA LEU A 125 -26.52 -2.38 -15.47
C LEU A 125 -27.54 -3.48 -15.71
N LYS A 126 -27.08 -4.57 -16.32
CA LYS A 126 -27.84 -5.82 -16.48
C LYS A 126 -27.01 -6.99 -15.99
N GLY A 127 -27.60 -7.86 -15.18
CA GLY A 127 -26.91 -9.03 -14.64
C GLY A 127 -27.74 -9.79 -13.63
N TYR A 128 -27.14 -10.25 -12.53
CA TYR A 128 -27.77 -11.09 -11.51
C TYR A 128 -27.61 -10.53 -10.11
N THR A 129 -28.64 -10.67 -9.30
CA THR A 129 -28.48 -10.72 -7.85
C THR A 129 -27.63 -11.94 -7.50
N VAL A 130 -26.72 -11.80 -6.54
CA VAL A 130 -25.77 -12.85 -6.17
C VAL A 130 -25.56 -12.92 -4.67
N THR A 131 -25.06 -14.04 -4.19
CA THR A 131 -24.55 -14.18 -2.82
C THR A 131 -23.03 -14.27 -2.84
N TYR A 132 -22.37 -13.43 -2.05
CA TYR A 132 -20.92 -13.44 -1.87
C TYR A 132 -20.60 -13.21 -0.39
N GLN A 133 -19.78 -14.09 0.20
CA GLN A 133 -19.43 -14.08 1.64
C GLN A 133 -20.66 -14.01 2.56
N GLY A 134 -21.72 -14.78 2.26
CA GLY A 134 -22.96 -14.81 3.04
C GLY A 134 -23.88 -13.59 2.86
N ASN A 135 -23.43 -12.54 2.17
CA ASN A 135 -24.19 -11.31 1.95
C ASN A 135 -24.84 -11.27 0.56
N LYS A 136 -25.91 -10.46 0.41
CA LYS A 136 -26.55 -10.19 -0.88
C LYS A 136 -25.78 -9.11 -1.65
N TRP A 137 -25.48 -9.37 -2.91
CA TRP A 137 -24.77 -8.49 -3.84
C TRP A 137 -25.50 -8.46 -5.18
N LYS A 138 -25.06 -7.59 -6.10
CA LYS A 138 -25.45 -7.55 -7.50
C LYS A 138 -24.21 -7.63 -8.38
N LEU A 139 -24.23 -8.52 -9.35
CA LEU A 139 -23.22 -8.68 -10.39
C LEU A 139 -23.83 -8.22 -11.72
N GLY A 140 -23.29 -7.20 -12.38
CA GLY A 140 -23.86 -6.72 -13.64
C GLY A 140 -22.86 -6.08 -14.59
N LYS A 141 -23.15 -6.13 -15.88
CA LYS A 141 -22.41 -5.41 -16.91
C LYS A 141 -23.15 -4.13 -17.29
N ILE A 142 -22.40 -3.08 -17.60
CA ILE A 142 -22.98 -1.84 -18.12
C ILE A 142 -23.45 -2.10 -19.55
N THR A 143 -24.72 -1.81 -19.81
CA THR A 143 -25.36 -1.96 -21.13
C THR A 143 -25.65 -0.62 -21.79
N HIS A 144 -25.85 0.43 -21.00
CA HIS A 144 -26.06 1.79 -21.48
C HIS A 144 -25.46 2.81 -20.50
N THR A 145 -25.01 3.95 -21.00
CA THR A 145 -24.46 5.05 -20.18
C THR A 145 -25.08 6.38 -20.63
N ASN A 146 -25.82 7.02 -19.73
CA ASN A 146 -26.22 8.42 -19.86
C ASN A 146 -25.06 9.31 -19.42
N ALA A 147 -24.27 9.76 -20.40
CA ALA A 147 -23.04 10.52 -20.17
C ALA A 147 -23.26 11.81 -19.36
N LYS A 148 -24.39 12.51 -19.55
CA LYS A 148 -24.68 13.77 -18.83
C LYS A 148 -24.88 13.53 -17.34
N VAL A 149 -25.69 12.54 -16.98
CA VAL A 149 -25.96 12.18 -15.59
C VAL A 149 -24.72 11.59 -14.93
N ALA A 150 -24.00 10.71 -15.63
CA ALA A 150 -22.75 10.12 -15.15
C ALA A 150 -21.67 11.18 -14.88
N GLN A 151 -21.49 12.15 -15.77
CA GLN A 151 -20.54 13.25 -15.58
C GLN A 151 -20.94 14.19 -14.43
N ALA A 152 -22.23 14.52 -14.30
CA ALA A 152 -22.73 15.34 -13.19
C ALA A 152 -22.50 14.64 -11.84
N TYR A 153 -22.70 13.33 -11.78
CA TYR A 153 -22.40 12.52 -10.60
C TYR A 153 -20.89 12.49 -10.30
N GLN A 154 -20.06 12.24 -11.32
CA GLN A 154 -18.59 12.26 -11.19
C GLN A 154 -18.05 13.61 -10.70
N LYS A 155 -18.62 14.73 -11.15
CA LYS A 155 -18.24 16.09 -10.72
C LYS A 155 -18.63 16.40 -9.28
N LYS A 156 -19.73 15.83 -8.77
CA LYS A 156 -20.19 16.01 -7.38
C LYS A 156 -19.37 15.16 -6.40
N GLN A 157 -18.83 14.04 -6.85
CA GLN A 157 -17.88 13.27 -6.08
C GLN A 157 -16.57 14.08 -6.01
N ARG A 158 -16.06 14.29 -4.81
CA ARG A 158 -14.74 14.91 -4.62
C ARG A 158 -13.75 14.11 -5.48
N HIS A 159 -13.29 14.70 -6.57
CA HIS A 159 -11.98 14.36 -7.08
C HIS A 159 -11.07 14.50 -5.85
N HIS A 160 -10.46 13.40 -5.39
CA HIS A 160 -9.13 13.56 -4.82
C HIS A 160 -8.39 14.24 -5.96
N GLN A 161 -8.24 15.56 -5.85
CA GLN A 161 -7.50 16.33 -6.83
C GLN A 161 -6.17 15.60 -6.92
N ALA A 162 -5.85 15.14 -8.12
CA ALA A 162 -4.56 14.56 -8.36
C ALA A 162 -3.53 15.56 -7.83
N ILE A 163 -2.79 15.09 -6.83
CA ILE A 163 -1.45 15.45 -6.42
C ILE A 163 -0.88 16.48 -7.40
N LYS A 164 -0.70 17.72 -6.96
CA LYS A 164 0.34 18.54 -7.59
C LYS A 164 1.65 17.82 -7.28
N VAL A 165 2.10 16.99 -8.22
CA VAL A 165 3.49 16.51 -8.26
C VAL A 165 4.29 17.74 -8.67
N ALA A 166 4.56 18.61 -7.71
CA ALA A 166 5.62 19.58 -7.89
C ALA A 166 6.93 18.81 -7.81
N ALA A 167 7.85 19.09 -8.73
CA ALA A 167 9.22 18.61 -8.66
C ALA A 167 9.75 18.75 -7.21
N SER A 168 10.43 17.70 -6.74
CA SER A 168 10.79 17.40 -5.35
C SER A 168 11.32 18.59 -4.54
N ASP A 169 11.97 19.55 -5.19
CA ASP A 169 12.74 20.57 -4.47
C ASP A 169 11.87 21.74 -3.98
N LYS A 170 10.84 22.13 -4.74
CA LYS A 170 9.98 23.25 -4.33
C LYS A 170 8.97 22.83 -3.27
N LEU A 171 8.35 21.66 -3.42
CA LEU A 171 7.37 21.20 -2.44
C LEU A 171 8.05 20.78 -1.14
N GLY A 172 9.24 20.18 -1.20
CA GLY A 172 10.00 19.79 0.00
C GLY A 172 10.20 20.96 0.97
N SER A 173 10.76 22.07 0.50
CA SER A 173 10.99 23.26 1.33
C SER A 173 9.71 23.94 1.84
N THR A 174 8.56 23.73 1.18
CA THR A 174 7.29 24.39 1.56
C THR A 174 6.23 23.46 2.13
N LEU A 175 6.50 22.16 2.27
CA LEU A 175 5.48 21.15 2.61
C LEU A 175 4.74 21.48 3.91
N MET A 176 5.48 21.97 4.92
CA MET A 176 4.90 22.28 6.23
C MET A 176 3.97 23.49 6.24
N LYS A 177 3.96 24.32 5.18
CA LYS A 177 2.96 25.40 5.04
C LYS A 177 1.53 24.87 4.85
N HIS A 178 1.40 23.58 4.53
CA HIS A 178 0.12 22.92 4.33
C HIS A 178 -0.41 22.22 5.59
N VAL A 179 0.38 22.15 6.66
CA VAL A 179 -0.04 21.56 7.94
C VAL A 179 -1.17 22.39 8.54
N VAL A 180 -2.21 21.71 8.98
CA VAL A 180 -3.33 22.31 9.70
C VAL A 180 -2.97 22.39 11.17
N ASP A 181 -2.92 23.60 11.73
CA ASP A 181 -2.66 23.81 13.15
C ASP A 181 -3.82 23.27 14.00
N PRO A 182 -3.61 22.23 14.83
CA PRO A 182 -4.64 21.69 15.69
C PRO A 182 -5.16 22.70 16.71
N ASN A 183 -4.36 23.71 17.11
CA ASN A 183 -4.77 24.71 18.09
C ASN A 183 -5.89 25.62 17.60
N GLN A 184 -5.96 25.88 16.29
CA GLN A 184 -6.93 26.83 15.71
C GLN A 184 -8.36 26.27 15.58
N VAL A 185 -8.58 24.98 15.90
CA VAL A 185 -9.91 24.36 15.82
C VAL A 185 -10.78 24.76 17.04
N LYS A 186 -12.01 25.24 16.80
CA LYS A 186 -12.98 25.68 17.82
C LYS A 186 -13.75 24.53 18.53
N ALA A 187 -13.12 23.37 18.72
CA ALA A 187 -13.74 22.26 19.45
C ALA A 187 -13.49 22.40 20.97
N ALA A 188 -14.37 21.84 21.80
CA ALA A 188 -14.10 21.66 23.24
C ALA A 188 -13.04 20.57 23.41
N LYS A 189 -11.77 20.95 23.32
CA LYS A 189 -10.64 20.02 23.42
C LYS A 189 -10.20 19.95 24.88
N THR A 190 -10.25 18.75 25.43
CA THR A 190 -9.76 18.45 26.77
C THR A 190 -9.21 17.03 26.77
N ALA A 191 -8.06 16.83 27.41
CA ALA A 191 -7.43 15.53 27.58
C ALA A 191 -7.90 14.87 28.87
N GLN A 192 -9.21 14.61 29.00
CA GLN A 192 -9.79 13.98 30.18
C GLN A 192 -10.65 12.74 29.86
N LEU A 193 -10.43 11.68 30.63
CA LEU A 193 -11.24 10.46 30.68
C LEU A 193 -11.67 10.22 32.13
N ASP A 194 -12.97 10.06 32.34
CA ASP A 194 -13.57 9.85 33.67
C ASP A 194 -13.11 10.87 34.73
N GLY A 195 -13.00 12.14 34.32
CA GLY A 195 -12.57 13.24 35.19
C GLY A 195 -11.07 13.25 35.52
N LYS A 196 -10.28 12.33 34.97
CA LYS A 196 -8.82 12.25 35.14
C LYS A 196 -8.10 12.78 33.90
N SER A 197 -7.05 13.55 34.11
CA SER A 197 -6.15 13.97 33.04
C SER A 197 -5.46 12.77 32.41
N ILE A 198 -5.31 12.80 31.09
CA ILE A 198 -4.51 11.86 30.31
C ILE A 198 -3.43 12.58 29.48
N ALA A 199 -3.13 13.83 29.84
CA ALA A 199 -2.02 14.56 29.25
C ALA A 199 -0.70 13.90 29.68
N GLY A 200 0.22 13.74 28.74
CA GLY A 200 1.48 13.05 28.97
C GLY A 200 2.08 12.48 27.68
N GLU A 201 3.18 11.76 27.87
CA GLU A 201 3.93 11.08 26.82
C GLU A 201 3.84 9.57 27.03
N TYR A 202 3.61 8.82 25.95
CA TYR A 202 3.35 7.39 26.02
C TYR A 202 4.09 6.63 24.92
N ASN A 203 4.85 5.60 25.31
CA ASN A 203 5.38 4.63 24.37
C ASN A 203 4.45 3.42 24.27
N TYR A 204 4.38 2.82 23.10
CA TYR A 204 3.66 1.58 22.89
C TYR A 204 4.27 0.75 21.78
N ARG A 205 3.90 -0.52 21.75
CA ARG A 205 4.27 -1.45 20.69
C ARG A 205 3.03 -2.11 20.12
N ALA A 206 3.10 -2.46 18.84
CA ALA A 206 2.01 -3.08 18.13
C ALA A 206 2.53 -3.91 16.94
N MET A 207 1.62 -4.61 16.27
CA MET A 207 1.89 -5.32 15.03
C MET A 207 1.10 -4.72 13.87
N GLN A 208 1.71 -4.67 12.70
CA GLN A 208 1.02 -4.49 11.42
C GLN A 208 1.30 -5.71 10.55
N ALA A 209 0.37 -6.67 10.53
CA ALA A 209 0.62 -8.01 9.99
C ALA A 209 1.88 -8.62 10.65
N ASN A 210 2.90 -8.98 9.88
CA ASN A 210 4.15 -9.55 10.42
C ASN A 210 5.25 -8.50 10.68
N SER A 211 4.90 -7.22 10.77
CA SER A 211 5.84 -6.13 11.03
C SER A 211 5.64 -5.59 12.44
N ARG A 212 6.74 -5.42 13.18
CA ARG A 212 6.74 -4.75 14.49
C ARG A 212 6.58 -3.24 14.29
N VAL A 213 5.81 -2.64 15.19
CA VAL A 213 5.50 -1.21 15.20
C VAL A 213 5.85 -0.66 16.56
N TYR A 214 6.67 0.38 16.58
CA TYR A 214 7.03 1.12 17.79
C TYR A 214 6.43 2.51 17.70
N GLY A 215 5.57 2.83 18.67
CA GLY A 215 4.78 4.04 18.69
C GLY A 215 5.10 4.93 19.87
N HIS A 216 4.96 6.22 19.65
CA HIS A 216 5.09 7.26 20.64
C HIS A 216 3.96 8.28 20.48
N LEU A 217 3.20 8.49 21.55
CA LEU A 217 2.02 9.33 21.60
C LEU A 217 2.21 10.42 22.65
N SER A 218 2.19 11.67 22.20
CA SER A 218 2.15 12.87 23.03
C SER A 218 0.72 13.42 23.07
N ILE A 219 0.21 13.73 24.26
CA ILE A 219 -1.09 14.37 24.48
C ILE A 219 -0.89 15.60 25.37
N ALA A 220 -1.20 16.78 24.86
CA ALA A 220 -1.21 18.01 25.64
C ALA A 220 -2.50 18.16 26.45
N GLU A 221 -2.49 18.99 27.50
CA GLU A 221 -3.65 19.26 28.37
C GLU A 221 -4.90 19.71 27.61
N ASN A 222 -4.69 20.51 26.57
CA ASN A 222 -5.75 20.99 25.69
C ASN A 222 -6.23 19.93 24.68
N GLY A 223 -5.86 18.65 24.84
CA GLY A 223 -6.27 17.55 23.96
C GLY A 223 -5.63 17.54 22.57
N VAL A 224 -4.64 18.40 22.27
CA VAL A 224 -3.83 18.27 21.06
C VAL A 224 -2.91 17.06 21.20
N PHE A 225 -2.80 16.27 20.14
CA PHE A 225 -1.94 15.09 20.15
C PHE A 225 -0.96 15.07 18.97
N THR A 226 0.17 14.41 19.17
CA THR A 226 1.06 13.92 18.12
C THR A 226 1.33 12.44 18.35
N ASN A 227 1.16 11.61 17.33
CA ASN A 227 1.45 10.17 17.40
C ASN A 227 2.41 9.78 16.29
N THR A 228 3.62 9.39 16.65
CA THR A 228 4.67 8.95 15.72
C THR A 228 4.82 7.43 15.83
N VAL A 229 4.81 6.72 14.70
CA VAL A 229 5.05 5.28 14.65
C VAL A 229 6.14 4.95 13.65
N TYR A 230 7.00 4.01 14.02
CA TYR A 230 8.00 3.38 13.16
C TYR A 230 7.55 1.96 12.85
N ILE A 231 7.37 1.68 11.56
CA ILE A 231 6.93 0.38 11.06
C ILE A 231 8.13 -0.30 10.43
N HIS A 232 8.56 -1.39 11.05
CA HIS A 232 9.72 -2.16 10.63
C HIS A 232 9.36 -3.10 9.47
N ALA A 233 10.38 -3.60 8.79
CA ALA A 233 10.20 -4.64 7.79
C ALA A 233 9.61 -5.91 8.43
N PRO A 234 8.89 -6.74 7.64
CA PRO A 234 8.36 -7.99 8.15
C PRO A 234 9.45 -8.82 8.81
N GLN A 235 9.11 -9.45 9.93
CA GLN A 235 10.02 -10.33 10.63
C GLN A 235 10.40 -11.50 9.72
N SER A 236 11.64 -12.00 9.87
CA SER A 236 12.08 -13.17 9.11
C SER A 236 11.21 -14.38 9.45
N LYS A 237 10.89 -15.20 8.44
CA LYS A 237 10.22 -16.48 8.69
C LYS A 237 11.12 -17.44 9.46
N ASP A 238 12.42 -17.38 9.20
CA ASP A 238 13.41 -18.28 9.79
C ASP A 238 13.76 -17.86 11.23
N ASN A 239 13.57 -16.58 11.56
CA ASN A 239 13.83 -16.01 12.88
C ASN A 239 12.73 -14.99 13.25
N PRO A 240 11.50 -15.45 13.58
CA PRO A 240 10.35 -14.56 13.83
C PRO A 240 10.47 -13.74 15.13
N ASP A 241 11.31 -14.20 16.06
CA ASP A 241 11.50 -13.56 17.37
C ASP A 241 12.55 -12.45 17.36
N VAL A 242 13.41 -12.41 16.34
CA VAL A 242 14.46 -11.40 16.20
C VAL A 242 13.90 -10.18 15.48
N ASP A 243 13.98 -9.00 16.12
CA ASP A 243 13.48 -7.78 15.50
C ASP A 243 14.21 -7.51 14.18
N ASN A 244 13.44 -7.21 13.14
CA ASN A 244 13.98 -6.71 11.90
C ASN A 244 14.32 -5.23 12.08
N PRO A 245 15.61 -4.83 12.07
CA PRO A 245 15.99 -3.45 12.36
C PRO A 245 15.69 -2.48 11.20
N VAL A 246 15.27 -2.99 10.04
CA VAL A 246 14.99 -2.18 8.85
C VAL A 246 13.67 -1.45 9.02
N ILE A 247 13.70 -0.12 8.94
CA ILE A 247 12.51 0.71 9.01
C ILE A 247 11.93 0.86 7.60
N MET A 248 10.70 0.40 7.38
CA MET A 248 10.01 0.59 6.10
C MET A 248 9.38 1.97 6.00
N GLN A 249 8.78 2.42 7.10
CA GLN A 249 7.94 3.59 7.11
C GLN A 249 7.88 4.23 8.49
N GLN A 250 7.97 5.55 8.52
CA GLN A 250 7.60 6.38 9.66
C GLN A 250 6.25 7.05 9.35
N GLN A 251 5.34 7.09 10.32
CA GLN A 251 4.11 7.87 10.22
C GLN A 251 3.96 8.80 11.42
N THR A 252 3.65 10.06 11.18
CA THR A 252 3.33 11.05 12.23
C THR A 252 1.93 11.59 12.01
N LEU A 253 1.02 11.24 12.91
CA LEU A 253 -0.32 11.81 13.00
C LEU A 253 -0.31 13.01 13.96
N SER A 254 -1.00 14.10 13.61
CA SER A 254 -1.28 15.16 14.57
C SER A 254 -2.70 15.67 14.42
N GLY A 255 -3.28 16.14 15.53
CA GLY A 255 -4.67 16.57 15.57
C GLY A 255 -5.13 16.87 16.99
N TYR A 256 -6.40 16.61 17.26
CA TYR A 256 -6.99 16.80 18.58
C TYR A 256 -7.89 15.64 18.99
N LEU A 257 -8.11 15.51 20.30
CA LEU A 257 -9.01 14.54 20.89
C LEU A 257 -10.43 15.12 21.00
N THR A 258 -11.42 14.26 20.78
CA THR A 258 -12.84 14.59 21.00
C THR A 258 -13.49 13.58 21.92
N SER A 259 -14.17 14.05 22.96
CA SER A 259 -14.96 13.20 23.84
C SER A 259 -16.31 12.85 23.22
N LEU A 260 -16.66 11.57 23.28
CA LEU A 260 -17.97 11.05 22.89
C LEU A 260 -18.28 9.78 23.70
N TYR A 261 -19.40 9.79 24.45
CA TYR A 261 -19.86 8.66 25.28
C TYR A 261 -18.80 8.13 26.27
N GLY A 262 -18.09 9.01 26.98
CA GLY A 262 -17.07 8.62 27.96
C GLY A 262 -15.76 8.10 27.34
N LYS A 263 -15.57 8.24 26.03
CA LYS A 263 -14.36 7.82 25.31
C LYS A 263 -13.74 9.01 24.59
N LEU A 264 -12.42 9.00 24.43
CA LEU A 264 -11.71 10.01 23.64
C LEU A 264 -11.34 9.44 22.28
N TYR A 265 -11.77 10.11 21.23
CA TYR A 265 -11.49 9.73 19.84
C TYR A 265 -10.45 10.67 19.23
N PHE A 266 -9.52 10.09 18.49
CA PHE A 266 -8.56 10.86 17.70
C PHE A 266 -9.25 11.49 16.50
N LYS A 267 -9.05 12.79 16.32
CA LYS A 267 -9.39 13.54 15.11
C LYS A 267 -8.10 14.05 14.47
N PRO A 268 -7.43 13.22 13.64
CA PRO A 268 -6.23 13.67 12.96
C PRO A 268 -6.57 14.78 11.95
N LEU A 269 -5.71 15.77 11.90
CA LEU A 269 -5.74 16.86 10.91
C LEU A 269 -4.55 16.78 9.96
N ASN A 270 -3.50 16.07 10.34
CA ASN A 270 -2.32 15.84 9.54
C ASN A 270 -1.84 14.39 9.69
N LEU A 271 -1.34 13.83 8.59
CA LEU A 271 -0.64 12.56 8.53
C LEU A 271 0.58 12.71 7.62
N LEU A 272 1.77 12.74 8.20
CA LEU A 272 3.03 12.68 7.48
C LEU A 272 3.48 11.22 7.40
N LYS A 273 3.73 10.71 6.19
CA LYS A 273 4.29 9.38 5.93
C LYS A 273 5.64 9.52 5.24
N ILE A 274 6.66 8.90 5.81
CA ILE A 274 7.99 8.79 5.22
C ILE A 274 8.23 7.33 4.91
N SER A 275 8.51 7.00 3.65
CA SER A 275 8.87 5.65 3.22
C SER A 275 10.36 5.60 2.93
N TYR A 276 11.01 4.50 3.30
CA TYR A 276 12.43 4.29 3.10
C TYR A 276 12.70 3.19 2.08
N PHE A 277 13.91 3.18 1.51
CA PHE A 277 14.42 2.00 0.82
C PHE A 277 14.84 0.97 1.86
N THR A 278 14.41 -0.28 1.67
CA THR A 278 14.59 -1.37 2.65
C THR A 278 15.71 -2.33 2.27
N GLY A 279 15.91 -2.57 0.96
CA GLY A 279 17.01 -3.40 0.48
C GLY A 279 18.34 -2.76 0.82
N GLY A 280 19.24 -3.51 1.48
CA GLY A 280 20.56 -3.02 1.86
C GLY A 280 20.56 -1.76 2.75
N GLN A 281 19.46 -1.42 3.41
CA GLN A 281 19.30 -0.18 4.19
C GLN A 281 20.46 0.01 5.19
N ASN A 282 20.98 1.23 5.29
CA ASN A 282 21.85 1.63 6.39
C ASN A 282 20.95 2.13 7.55
N ILE A 283 20.89 1.37 8.64
CA ILE A 283 19.93 1.63 9.74
C ILE A 283 20.21 2.99 10.40
N ASP A 284 21.46 3.39 10.49
CA ASP A 284 21.88 4.67 11.08
C ASP A 284 21.67 5.86 10.12
N ASN A 285 21.56 5.57 8.81
CA ASN A 285 21.47 6.60 7.76
C ASN A 285 20.48 6.18 6.65
N PRO A 286 19.19 5.95 6.96
CA PRO A 286 18.27 5.31 6.05
C PRO A 286 17.91 6.22 4.86
N ALA A 287 17.98 5.67 3.64
CA ALA A 287 17.64 6.42 2.42
C ALA A 287 16.12 6.60 2.27
N ILE A 288 15.71 7.85 2.05
CA ILE A 288 14.30 8.23 1.91
C ILE A 288 13.82 7.97 0.48
N LYS A 289 12.74 7.20 0.36
CA LYS A 289 12.08 6.85 -0.90
C LYS A 289 10.90 7.77 -1.23
N ALA A 290 10.12 8.16 -0.22
CA ALA A 290 8.96 9.02 -0.41
C ALA A 290 8.60 9.78 0.87
N ILE A 291 7.99 10.95 0.67
CA ILE A 291 7.41 11.80 1.71
C ILE A 291 5.99 12.16 1.27
N ASN A 292 4.99 11.85 2.08
CA ASN A 292 3.61 12.19 1.81
C ASN A 292 2.97 12.88 3.01
N LEU A 293 2.48 14.10 2.82
CA LEU A 293 1.65 14.78 3.80
C LEU A 293 0.19 14.71 3.36
N ALA A 294 -0.68 14.12 4.16
CA ALA A 294 -2.13 14.17 3.99
C ALA A 294 -2.77 15.04 5.07
N THR A 295 -3.72 15.89 4.67
CA THR A 295 -4.34 16.89 5.56
C THR A 295 -5.86 16.80 5.57
N ASP A 296 -6.49 17.21 6.68
CA ASP A 296 -7.94 17.44 6.76
C ASP A 296 -8.21 18.95 6.82
N THR A 297 -8.65 19.51 5.69
CA THR A 297 -8.92 20.94 5.57
C THR A 297 -10.38 21.20 5.24
N LYS A 298 -10.91 22.36 5.66
CA LYS A 298 -12.27 22.77 5.23
C LYS A 298 -12.42 22.84 3.71
N LYS A 299 -11.35 23.21 2.99
CA LYS A 299 -11.37 23.43 1.55
C LYS A 299 -11.33 22.13 0.75
N TYR A 300 -10.48 21.18 1.13
CA TYR A 300 -10.23 19.95 0.36
C TYR A 300 -10.84 18.70 1.00
N GLY A 301 -11.30 18.82 2.25
CA GLY A 301 -11.84 17.71 3.04
C GLY A 301 -10.73 16.87 3.71
N ASN A 302 -11.16 15.72 4.25
CA ASN A 302 -10.29 14.77 4.93
C ASN A 302 -9.65 13.82 3.92
N ASN A 303 -8.34 13.94 3.73
CA ASN A 303 -7.52 13.05 2.90
C ASN A 303 -6.69 12.05 3.71
N ILE A 304 -6.95 11.97 5.02
CA ILE A 304 -6.22 11.11 5.96
C ILE A 304 -6.87 9.72 5.97
N GLU A 305 -6.17 8.76 5.39
CA GLU A 305 -6.56 7.35 5.42
C GLU A 305 -6.11 6.71 6.74
N GLN A 306 -6.86 6.98 7.81
CA GLN A 306 -6.67 6.38 9.13
C GLN A 306 -8.01 5.80 9.61
N LYS A 307 -8.00 4.56 10.14
CA LYS A 307 -9.20 4.02 10.79
C LYS A 307 -9.41 4.73 12.12
N ARG A 308 -10.60 4.61 12.70
CA ARG A 308 -10.94 5.29 13.95
C ARG A 308 -10.07 4.76 15.11
N TRP A 309 -9.36 5.66 15.77
CA TRP A 309 -8.62 5.39 17.02
C TRP A 309 -9.34 6.01 18.21
N ARG A 310 -9.22 5.38 19.39
CA ARG A 310 -9.77 5.90 20.63
C ARG A 310 -8.96 5.47 21.85
N LEU A 311 -9.08 6.26 22.91
CA LEU A 311 -8.48 6.02 24.22
C LEU A 311 -9.57 5.67 25.25
N GLU A 312 -9.25 4.72 26.11
CA GLU A 312 -10.06 4.33 27.27
C GLU A 312 -9.11 3.98 28.43
N TRP A 313 -9.57 4.12 29.68
CA TRP A 313 -8.82 3.58 30.82
C TRP A 313 -8.96 2.06 30.87
N GLY A 314 -7.83 1.37 30.95
CA GLY A 314 -7.76 -0.02 31.38
C GLY A 314 -7.71 -0.14 32.90
N LYS A 315 -7.45 -1.34 33.41
CA LYS A 315 -7.34 -1.57 34.87
C LYS A 315 -6.12 -0.88 35.50
N LYS A 316 -5.04 -0.74 34.74
CA LYS A 316 -3.75 -0.18 35.21
C LYS A 316 -3.23 0.93 34.32
N ASP A 317 -3.50 0.86 33.01
CA ASP A 317 -2.85 1.70 32.01
C ASP A 317 -3.90 2.36 31.10
N LEU A 318 -3.47 3.36 30.32
CA LEU A 318 -4.28 3.92 29.25
C LEU A 318 -4.23 2.99 28.04
N LEU A 319 -5.39 2.72 27.41
CA LEU A 319 -5.50 1.76 26.31
C LEU A 319 -5.83 2.47 25.00
N LEU A 320 -5.10 2.10 23.95
CA LEU A 320 -5.33 2.54 22.58
C LEU A 320 -6.06 1.46 21.78
N TYR A 321 -7.29 1.75 21.37
CA TYR A 321 -8.07 0.90 20.47
C TYR A 321 -8.04 1.46 19.05
N ASN A 322 -7.64 0.63 18.10
CA ASN A 322 -7.67 0.96 16.68
C ASN A 322 -7.86 -0.28 15.80
N LYS A 323 -7.91 -0.08 14.48
CA LYS A 323 -8.02 -1.17 13.49
C LYS A 323 -6.86 -1.18 12.49
N ASP A 324 -5.88 -0.29 12.66
CA ASP A 324 -4.72 -0.17 11.78
C ASP A 324 -3.57 -1.07 12.26
N PHE A 325 -3.52 -1.31 13.57
CA PHE A 325 -2.55 -2.13 14.27
C PHE A 325 -3.24 -3.16 15.16
N GLN A 326 -2.54 -4.26 15.38
CA GLN A 326 -2.89 -5.31 16.33
C GLN A 326 -2.05 -5.16 17.61
N PRO A 327 -2.58 -5.49 18.78
CA PRO A 327 -1.78 -5.55 20.01
C PRO A 327 -0.56 -6.47 19.83
N TRP A 328 0.57 -6.07 20.40
CA TRP A 328 1.74 -6.94 20.58
C TRP A 328 1.96 -7.14 22.07
N ALA A 329 1.31 -8.17 22.63
CA ALA A 329 1.31 -8.42 24.07
C ALA A 329 2.69 -8.86 24.59
N SER A 330 3.10 -8.35 25.76
CA SER A 330 4.06 -9.05 26.64
C SER A 330 3.34 -9.82 27.73
N ALA A 331 4.11 -10.65 28.43
CA ALA A 331 3.66 -11.38 29.62
C ALA A 331 2.94 -10.50 30.67
N ASP A 332 3.28 -9.21 30.75
CA ASP A 332 2.75 -8.28 31.76
C ASP A 332 1.44 -7.57 31.35
N GLU A 333 1.06 -7.64 30.07
CA GLU A 333 -0.08 -6.88 29.49
C GLU A 333 -1.40 -7.68 29.48
N GLY A 334 -1.36 -8.99 29.74
CA GLY A 334 -2.54 -9.86 29.80
C GLY A 334 -3.24 -10.08 28.44
N ASP A 335 -4.47 -10.59 28.47
CA ASP A 335 -5.23 -10.99 27.26
C ASP A 335 -6.09 -9.87 26.66
N GLU A 336 -5.89 -8.61 27.08
CA GLU A 336 -6.72 -7.50 26.63
C GLU A 336 -6.42 -7.16 25.16
N VAL A 337 -7.45 -7.14 24.31
CA VAL A 337 -7.30 -6.88 22.86
C VAL A 337 -7.19 -5.36 22.59
N ALA A 338 -6.20 -4.73 23.22
CA ALA A 338 -5.90 -3.30 23.11
C ALA A 338 -4.38 -3.07 23.13
N ILE A 339 -3.94 -1.92 22.63
CA ILE A 339 -2.53 -1.52 22.76
C ILE A 339 -2.37 -0.78 24.09
N HIS A 340 -1.46 -1.25 24.93
CA HIS A 340 -1.14 -0.62 26.21
C HIS A 340 -0.21 0.58 25.98
N LEU A 341 -0.56 1.72 26.58
CA LEU A 341 0.22 2.94 26.54
C LEU A 341 1.02 3.07 27.84
N HIS A 342 2.33 3.01 27.73
CA HIS A 342 3.26 3.10 28.85
C HIS A 342 3.77 4.53 28.99
N SER A 343 3.50 5.16 30.13
CA SER A 343 3.98 6.52 30.39
C SER A 343 5.50 6.61 30.26
N THR A 344 5.99 7.69 29.70
CA THR A 344 7.43 7.96 29.54
C THR A 344 7.73 9.43 29.78
N GLU A 345 8.99 9.74 30.06
CA GLU A 345 9.50 11.13 30.08
C GLU A 345 10.11 11.51 28.73
N GLN A 346 10.28 10.54 27.82
CA GLN A 346 10.76 10.80 26.48
C GLN A 346 9.76 11.70 25.76
N SER A 347 10.22 12.81 25.19
CA SER A 347 9.40 13.65 24.32
C SER A 347 9.83 13.46 22.87
N THR A 348 8.88 13.51 21.94
CA THR A 348 9.20 13.56 20.51
C THR A 348 8.99 14.96 19.96
N PRO A 349 9.85 15.40 19.00
CA PRO A 349 9.67 16.69 18.34
C PRO A 349 8.29 16.79 17.71
N LYS A 350 7.77 18.02 17.56
CA LYS A 350 6.48 18.22 16.88
C LYS A 350 6.61 17.96 15.39
N LEU A 351 5.49 17.71 14.70
CA LEU A 351 5.47 17.35 13.28
C LEU A 351 6.33 18.27 12.37
N PRO A 352 6.31 19.62 12.48
CA PRO A 352 7.16 20.48 11.66
C PRO A 352 8.67 20.30 11.92
N GLU A 353 9.05 20.09 13.18
CA GLU A 353 10.45 19.87 13.58
C GLU A 353 10.94 18.51 13.08
N GLN A 354 10.14 17.45 13.28
CA GLN A 354 10.41 16.11 12.73
C GLN A 354 10.61 16.19 11.21
N TYR A 355 9.72 16.88 10.50
CA TYR A 355 9.83 17.03 9.05
C TYR A 355 11.13 17.75 8.65
N ASN A 356 11.50 18.83 9.35
CA ASN A 356 12.72 19.56 9.03
C ASN A 356 13.96 18.67 9.20
N GLN A 357 14.04 17.89 10.28
CA GLN A 357 15.13 16.93 10.49
C GLN A 357 15.21 15.91 9.34
N ILE A 358 14.08 15.31 8.97
CA ILE A 358 13.98 14.32 7.88
C ILE A 358 14.33 14.94 6.52
N TYR A 359 13.91 16.18 6.27
CA TYR A 359 14.18 16.86 5.01
C TYR A 359 15.65 17.29 4.89
N GLN A 360 16.28 17.77 5.97
CA GLN A 360 17.72 18.04 5.97
C GLN A 360 18.53 16.76 5.78
N HIS A 361 18.12 15.67 6.42
CA HIS A 361 18.70 14.33 6.20
C HIS A 361 18.62 13.92 4.72
N TYR A 362 17.44 14.07 4.10
CA TYR A 362 17.25 13.82 2.67
C TYR A 362 18.21 14.66 1.81
N LEU A 363 18.30 15.97 2.06
CA LEU A 363 19.19 16.85 1.31
C LEU A 363 20.66 16.49 1.48
N ASN A 364 21.07 16.07 2.68
CA ASN A 364 22.43 15.61 2.95
C ASN A 364 22.74 14.34 2.15
N LEU A 365 21.86 13.34 2.19
CA LEU A 365 21.99 12.11 1.43
C LEU A 365 22.04 12.34 -0.10
N GLN A 366 21.35 13.35 -0.62
CA GLN A 366 21.43 13.69 -2.04
C GLN A 366 22.79 14.29 -2.43
N LYS A 367 23.42 15.06 -1.53
CA LYS A 367 24.74 15.67 -1.76
C LYS A 367 25.89 14.69 -1.52
N HIS A 368 25.74 13.83 -0.50
CA HIS A 368 26.75 12.89 -0.04
C HIS A 368 26.14 11.48 0.08
N PRO A 369 25.81 10.83 -1.04
CA PRO A 369 25.09 9.56 -1.04
C PRO A 369 25.92 8.38 -0.53
N VAL A 370 27.25 8.49 -0.51
CA VAL A 370 28.14 7.44 -0.03
C VAL A 370 29.25 8.05 0.83
N ALA A 371 29.27 7.70 2.11
CA ALA A 371 30.35 8.03 3.06
C ALA A 371 30.86 6.79 3.83
N SER A 372 30.32 5.61 3.55
CA SER A 372 30.66 4.33 4.17
C SER A 372 30.32 3.15 3.25
N ASN A 373 30.82 1.96 3.56
CA ASN A 373 30.42 0.72 2.87
C ASN A 373 28.91 0.44 3.01
N ALA A 374 28.32 0.77 4.17
CA ALA A 374 26.89 0.64 4.40
C ALA A 374 26.06 1.59 3.52
N ASP A 375 26.53 2.82 3.32
CA ASP A 375 25.89 3.76 2.40
C ASP A 375 26.03 3.32 0.94
N LEU A 376 27.18 2.76 0.55
CA LEU A 376 27.36 2.21 -0.81
C LEU A 376 26.38 1.06 -1.07
N ARG A 377 26.26 0.11 -0.13
CA ARG A 377 25.28 -0.98 -0.21
C ARG A 377 23.86 -0.44 -0.37
N GLN A 378 23.47 0.51 0.49
CA GLN A 378 22.15 1.14 0.43
C GLN A 378 21.94 1.87 -0.90
N TYR A 379 22.94 2.59 -1.39
CA TYR A 379 22.91 3.31 -2.65
C TYR A 379 22.65 2.36 -3.83
N VAL A 380 23.45 1.29 -3.94
CA VAL A 380 23.30 0.31 -5.01
C VAL A 380 21.92 -0.36 -4.93
N ALA A 381 21.47 -0.76 -3.73
CA ALA A 381 20.14 -1.34 -3.57
C ALA A 381 19.00 -0.36 -3.91
N ALA A 382 19.13 0.93 -3.57
CA ALA A 382 18.13 1.96 -3.87
C ALA A 382 18.01 2.22 -5.38
N VAL A 383 19.14 2.31 -6.09
CA VAL A 383 19.15 2.40 -7.55
C VAL A 383 18.51 1.15 -8.16
N ALA A 384 18.95 -0.04 -7.75
CA ALA A 384 18.41 -1.30 -8.27
C ALA A 384 16.89 -1.35 -8.08
N SER A 385 16.40 -0.99 -6.89
CA SER A 385 14.96 -0.93 -6.60
C SER A 385 14.18 -0.01 -7.55
N LYS A 386 14.79 1.08 -8.02
CA LYS A 386 14.18 2.01 -8.99
C LYS A 386 14.29 1.54 -10.44
N HIS A 387 15.25 0.68 -10.74
CA HIS A 387 15.56 0.19 -12.07
C HIS A 387 15.33 -1.33 -12.20
N HIS A 388 14.22 -1.84 -11.68
CA HIS A 388 13.80 -3.24 -11.81
C HIS A 388 14.88 -4.26 -11.38
N SER A 389 15.51 -3.98 -10.24
CA SER A 389 16.62 -4.75 -9.68
C SER A 389 17.87 -4.77 -10.55
N THR A 390 18.12 -3.73 -11.35
CA THR A 390 19.31 -3.63 -12.19
C THR A 390 20.14 -2.38 -11.93
N ILE A 391 21.45 -2.48 -12.13
CA ILE A 391 22.43 -1.39 -12.08
C ILE A 391 23.17 -1.40 -13.39
N ALA A 392 22.98 -0.36 -14.20
CA ALA A 392 23.57 -0.28 -15.54
C ALA A 392 23.34 -1.56 -16.39
N GLY A 393 22.16 -2.19 -16.23
CA GLY A 393 21.78 -3.42 -16.94
C GLY A 393 22.16 -4.73 -16.25
N ILE A 394 22.91 -4.69 -15.14
CA ILE A 394 23.30 -5.88 -14.34
C ILE A 394 22.30 -6.08 -13.21
N GLY A 395 21.70 -7.26 -13.13
CA GLY A 395 20.78 -7.71 -12.12
C GLY A 395 21.42 -7.91 -10.74
N VAL A 396 20.81 -7.32 -9.72
CA VAL A 396 21.24 -7.43 -8.33
C VAL A 396 20.10 -7.98 -7.49
N ASN A 397 20.40 -8.98 -6.66
CA ASN A 397 19.45 -9.51 -5.71
C ASN A 397 19.34 -8.58 -4.49
N ILE A 398 18.39 -7.64 -4.53
CA ILE A 398 18.14 -6.68 -3.44
C ILE A 398 17.65 -7.30 -2.12
N ASN A 399 17.28 -8.59 -2.14
CA ASN A 399 16.91 -9.37 -0.96
C ASN A 399 17.92 -10.49 -0.66
N GLY A 400 19.06 -10.49 -1.36
CA GLY A 400 20.10 -11.50 -1.23
C GLY A 400 21.06 -11.22 -0.10
N LYS A 401 22.14 -11.99 -0.06
CA LYS A 401 23.26 -11.71 0.84
C LYS A 401 24.01 -10.45 0.43
N PHE A 402 24.54 -9.77 1.44
CA PHE A 402 25.37 -8.58 1.30
C PHE A 402 26.56 -8.69 2.24
N SER A 403 27.69 -8.11 1.84
CA SER A 403 28.86 -7.92 2.73
C SER A 403 29.39 -6.50 2.62
N ILE A 404 29.76 -5.93 3.77
CA ILE A 404 30.30 -4.57 3.93
C ILE A 404 31.59 -4.54 4.77
N THR A 405 32.02 -5.69 5.29
CA THR A 405 33.13 -5.82 6.26
C THR A 405 34.47 -6.03 5.59
N GLN A 406 34.49 -6.29 4.27
CA GLN A 406 35.74 -6.53 3.56
C GLN A 406 36.50 -5.21 3.32
N PRO A 407 37.79 -5.14 3.69
CA PRO A 407 38.60 -3.96 3.45
C PRO A 407 38.89 -3.79 1.95
N ALA A 408 38.87 -2.54 1.47
CA ALA A 408 39.10 -2.25 0.07
C ALA A 408 40.46 -2.74 -0.47
N SER A 409 41.45 -2.85 0.41
CA SER A 409 42.78 -3.40 0.12
C SER A 409 42.77 -4.87 -0.31
N ASN A 410 41.71 -5.63 -0.02
CA ASN A 410 41.59 -7.02 -0.46
C ASN A 410 41.25 -7.14 -1.95
N TYR A 411 40.84 -6.04 -2.59
CA TYR A 411 40.35 -6.01 -3.96
C TYR A 411 41.13 -4.98 -4.80
N LEU A 412 42.45 -5.18 -4.88
CA LEU A 412 43.32 -4.36 -5.71
C LEU A 412 43.16 -4.77 -7.19
N GLY A 413 42.70 -3.82 -8.00
CA GLY A 413 42.56 -4.04 -9.45
C GLY A 413 43.87 -3.77 -10.20
N VAL A 414 44.04 -4.46 -11.31
CA VAL A 414 45.03 -4.15 -12.35
C VAL A 414 44.32 -3.77 -13.64
N ASP A 415 44.84 -2.80 -14.38
CA ASP A 415 44.27 -2.41 -15.67
C ASP A 415 44.65 -3.38 -16.80
N ARG A 416 44.13 -3.14 -18.01
CA ARG A 416 44.40 -3.98 -19.19
C ARG A 416 45.87 -4.03 -19.62
N SER A 417 46.71 -3.13 -19.11
CA SER A 417 48.15 -3.08 -19.34
C SER A 417 48.97 -3.70 -18.19
N GLY A 418 48.30 -4.27 -17.19
CA GLY A 418 48.92 -4.88 -16.00
C GLY A 418 49.35 -3.88 -14.93
N GLN A 419 49.01 -2.59 -15.07
CA GLN A 419 49.36 -1.58 -14.07
C GLN A 419 48.35 -1.56 -12.92
N LYS A 420 48.83 -1.30 -11.70
CA LYS A 420 47.98 -1.23 -10.51
C LYS A 420 47.01 -0.05 -10.62
N GLN A 421 45.72 -0.32 -10.42
CA GLN A 421 44.69 0.71 -10.33
C GLN A 421 44.65 1.33 -8.92
N ALA A 422 44.14 2.55 -8.82
CA ALA A 422 43.92 3.19 -7.53
C ALA A 422 42.93 2.38 -6.67
N PRO A 423 43.13 2.31 -5.34
CA PRO A 423 42.22 1.59 -4.46
C PRO A 423 40.84 2.26 -4.43
N MET A 424 39.81 1.45 -4.20
CA MET A 424 38.47 1.95 -3.92
C MET A 424 38.41 2.56 -2.51
N GLN A 425 37.62 3.61 -2.34
CA GLN A 425 37.37 4.25 -1.04
C GLN A 425 36.38 3.43 -0.21
N TYR A 426 35.34 2.91 -0.87
CA TYR A 426 34.29 2.09 -0.26
C TYR A 426 33.97 0.91 -1.17
N LEU A 427 33.61 -0.22 -0.55
CA LEU A 427 33.19 -1.44 -1.25
C LEU A 427 31.88 -1.98 -0.69
N ALA A 428 31.10 -2.59 -1.56
CA ALA A 428 29.92 -3.38 -1.19
C ALA A 428 29.83 -4.62 -2.08
N LEU A 429 29.58 -5.77 -1.46
CA LEU A 429 29.33 -7.03 -2.14
C LEU A 429 27.84 -7.30 -2.16
N MET A 430 27.31 -7.67 -3.33
CA MET A 430 25.89 -7.97 -3.50
C MET A 430 25.71 -9.23 -4.35
N GLU A 431 24.76 -10.08 -3.98
CA GLU A 431 24.42 -11.24 -4.80
C GLU A 431 23.84 -10.83 -6.17
N PRO A 432 24.17 -11.54 -7.26
CA PRO A 432 23.56 -11.33 -8.57
C PRO A 432 22.12 -11.84 -8.62
N ALA A 433 21.27 -11.23 -9.47
CA ALA A 433 19.86 -11.60 -9.57
C ALA A 433 19.60 -12.85 -10.43
N VAL A 434 20.47 -13.17 -11.40
CA VAL A 434 20.24 -14.25 -12.37
C VAL A 434 21.46 -15.18 -12.47
N LEU A 435 21.21 -16.48 -12.69
CA LEU A 435 22.24 -17.50 -12.93
C LEU A 435 23.18 -17.20 -14.11
N GLN A 436 22.75 -16.46 -15.13
CA GLN A 436 23.62 -16.05 -16.24
C GLN A 436 24.66 -15.00 -15.83
N GLU A 437 24.33 -14.14 -14.87
CA GLU A 437 25.28 -13.15 -14.34
C GLU A 437 26.32 -13.79 -13.41
N LYS A 438 25.99 -14.94 -12.81
CA LYS A 438 26.94 -15.82 -12.11
C LYS A 438 27.95 -16.50 -13.05
N LYS A 439 27.63 -16.61 -14.35
CA LYS A 439 28.46 -17.31 -15.34
C LYS A 439 29.33 -16.39 -16.19
N ASN A 440 29.10 -15.08 -16.13
CA ASN A 440 29.91 -14.06 -16.82
C ASN A 440 30.94 -13.47 -15.85
N ALA A 441 32.04 -12.92 -16.39
CA ALA A 441 33.22 -12.33 -15.74
C ALA A 441 32.98 -11.22 -14.66
N HIS A 442 31.76 -11.04 -14.16
CA HIS A 442 31.36 -9.95 -13.27
C HIS A 442 31.25 -10.37 -11.80
N THR A 443 31.14 -11.68 -11.52
CA THR A 443 31.09 -12.19 -10.16
C THR A 443 32.45 -12.68 -9.71
N VAL A 444 32.82 -12.34 -8.47
CA VAL A 444 34.03 -12.82 -7.82
C VAL A 444 33.65 -13.83 -6.75
N THR A 445 34.28 -15.00 -6.79
CA THR A 445 34.09 -16.06 -5.80
C THR A 445 34.85 -15.72 -4.53
N THR A 446 34.13 -15.71 -3.41
CA THR A 446 34.68 -15.52 -2.06
C THR A 446 34.31 -16.73 -1.18
N PRO A 447 34.94 -16.92 -0.01
CA PRO A 447 34.53 -17.94 0.94
C PRO A 447 33.04 -17.84 1.37
N GLU A 448 32.46 -16.64 1.25
CA GLU A 448 31.06 -16.36 1.63
C GLU A 448 30.06 -16.62 0.49
N GLY A 449 30.56 -16.83 -0.74
CA GLY A 449 29.78 -17.02 -1.96
C GLY A 449 30.29 -16.21 -3.16
N GLU A 450 29.55 -16.26 -4.26
CA GLU A 450 29.80 -15.48 -5.48
C GLU A 450 29.07 -14.13 -5.41
N PHE A 451 29.82 -13.03 -5.56
CA PHE A 451 29.28 -11.68 -5.42
C PHE A 451 29.64 -10.78 -6.60
N LEU A 452 28.72 -9.86 -6.92
CA LEU A 452 29.04 -8.63 -7.64
C LEU A 452 29.69 -7.66 -6.66
N ILE A 453 30.91 -7.21 -6.95
CA ILE A 453 31.65 -6.32 -6.06
C ILE A 453 31.64 -4.91 -6.64
N PHE A 454 30.91 -4.02 -5.96
CA PHE A 454 30.82 -2.61 -6.33
C PHE A 454 31.81 -1.79 -5.51
N GLY A 455 32.48 -0.85 -6.16
CA GLY A 455 33.42 0.06 -5.53
C GLY A 455 33.16 1.52 -5.91
N ILE A 456 33.46 2.44 -4.99
CA ILE A 456 33.50 3.87 -5.29
C ILE A 456 34.92 4.40 -5.17
N SER A 457 35.33 5.19 -6.17
CA SER A 457 36.54 6.00 -6.13
C SER A 457 36.32 7.29 -6.91
N ALA A 458 36.78 8.42 -6.37
CA ALA A 458 36.63 9.74 -6.99
C ALA A 458 35.19 10.04 -7.47
N ASN A 459 34.19 9.73 -6.64
CA ASN A 459 32.75 9.89 -6.92
C ASN A 459 32.27 9.17 -8.21
N LYS A 460 32.89 8.04 -8.56
CA LYS A 460 32.48 7.17 -9.66
C LYS A 460 32.27 5.76 -9.16
N LEU A 461 31.25 5.09 -9.69
CA LEU A 461 30.96 3.69 -9.39
C LEU A 461 31.76 2.78 -10.34
N TYR A 462 32.33 1.73 -9.77
CA TYR A 462 33.07 0.69 -10.47
C TYR A 462 32.48 -0.67 -10.12
N LEU A 463 32.59 -1.61 -11.05
CA LEU A 463 32.37 -3.03 -10.85
C LEU A 463 33.71 -3.75 -10.94
N LEU A 464 33.96 -4.67 -10.02
CA LEU A 464 35.11 -5.55 -10.14
C LEU A 464 34.79 -6.64 -11.16
N GLU A 465 35.59 -6.71 -12.22
CA GLU A 465 35.52 -7.75 -13.23
C GLU A 465 36.70 -8.71 -13.07
N GLN A 466 36.43 -9.99 -13.19
CA GLN A 466 37.43 -11.05 -13.26
C GLN A 466 37.36 -11.64 -14.67
N PRO A 467 38.30 -11.33 -15.57
CA PRO A 467 38.20 -11.64 -17.01
C PRO A 467 37.95 -13.13 -17.29
N ASP A 468 38.54 -14.02 -16.49
CA ASP A 468 38.37 -15.48 -16.58
C ASP A 468 38.26 -16.10 -15.17
N ALA A 469 37.49 -17.18 -15.00
CA ALA A 469 37.29 -17.84 -13.71
C ALA A 469 38.59 -18.33 -13.05
N ASP A 470 39.61 -18.63 -13.85
CA ASP A 470 40.94 -19.10 -13.41
C ASP A 470 41.99 -17.98 -13.29
N SER A 471 41.61 -16.73 -13.60
CA SER A 471 42.51 -15.59 -13.56
C SER A 471 42.62 -15.01 -12.16
N ASN A 472 43.84 -14.94 -11.61
CA ASN A 472 44.11 -14.26 -10.33
C ASN A 472 44.06 -12.73 -10.43
N THR A 473 43.90 -12.18 -11.64
CA THR A 473 43.87 -10.74 -11.87
C THR A 473 42.43 -10.25 -11.97
N VAL A 474 42.11 -9.20 -11.22
CA VAL A 474 40.81 -8.51 -11.27
C VAL A 474 41.00 -7.08 -11.76
N THR A 475 40.00 -6.53 -12.43
CA THR A 475 40.04 -5.17 -12.99
C THR A 475 38.80 -4.39 -12.56
N TRP A 476 38.99 -3.17 -12.06
CA TRP A 476 37.88 -2.25 -11.81
C TRP A 476 37.42 -1.63 -13.12
N ALA A 477 36.20 -1.99 -13.54
CA ALA A 477 35.53 -1.44 -14.70
C ALA A 477 34.63 -0.26 -14.28
N PRO A 478 34.85 0.96 -14.79
CA PRO A 478 34.00 2.10 -14.47
C PRO A 478 32.64 1.99 -15.18
N PHE A 479 31.54 2.22 -14.44
CA PHE A 479 30.26 2.52 -15.07
C PHE A 479 30.29 3.94 -15.61
N ARG A 480 30.67 4.09 -16.88
CA ARG A 480 30.75 5.39 -17.55
C ARG A 480 29.39 6.11 -17.47
N ASN A 481 29.40 7.37 -17.06
CA ASN A 481 28.21 8.23 -16.93
C ASN A 481 27.16 7.80 -15.91
N PHE A 482 27.49 6.94 -14.94
CA PHE A 482 26.58 6.62 -13.85
C PHE A 482 26.77 7.63 -12.70
N PRO A 483 25.91 8.65 -12.55
CA PRO A 483 26.07 9.63 -11.48
C PRO A 483 25.89 8.93 -10.13
N VAL A 484 26.81 9.16 -9.19
CA VAL A 484 26.62 8.70 -7.81
C VAL A 484 25.61 9.64 -7.15
N GLN A 485 24.32 9.38 -7.39
CA GLN A 485 23.21 10.15 -6.83
C GLN A 485 22.08 9.21 -6.42
N LEU A 486 21.68 9.26 -5.14
CA LEU A 486 20.55 8.49 -4.66
C LEU A 486 19.29 8.87 -5.45
N PRO A 487 18.41 7.90 -5.78
CA PRO A 487 17.16 8.21 -6.46
C PRO A 487 16.34 9.25 -5.69
N GLN A 488 15.80 10.24 -6.39
CA GLN A 488 14.99 11.28 -5.77
C GLN A 488 13.77 10.70 -5.04
N ALA A 489 13.49 11.26 -3.86
CA ALA A 489 12.31 10.92 -3.09
C ALA A 489 11.06 11.50 -3.75
N ASN A 490 9.97 10.73 -3.76
CA ASN A 490 8.68 11.25 -4.22
C ASN A 490 8.03 12.07 -3.09
N ILE A 491 7.97 13.39 -3.22
CA ILE A 491 7.39 14.31 -2.23
C ILE A 491 6.00 14.75 -2.70
N THR A 492 4.99 14.57 -1.85
CA THR A 492 3.59 14.81 -2.20
C THR A 492 2.78 15.42 -1.05
N TRP A 493 1.78 16.22 -1.39
CA TRP A 493 0.77 16.75 -0.47
C TRP A 493 -0.64 16.41 -0.98
N ASN A 494 -1.48 15.90 -0.08
CA ASN A 494 -2.86 15.50 -0.32
C ASN A 494 -3.83 16.24 0.60
#